data_AF-A0A3B8MMA3-F1
#
_entry.id   AF-A0A3B8MMA3-F1
#
_cell.length_a   1.000
_cell.length_b   1.000
_cell.length_c   1.000
_cell.angle_alpha   90.00
_cell.angle_beta   90.00
_cell.angle_gamma   90.00
#
_symmetry.space_group_name_H-M   'P 1'
#
loop_
_entity.id
_entity.type
_entity.pdbx_description
1 polymer ?
#
loop_
_entity_poly.entity_id
_entity_poly.type
_entity_poly.pdbx_seq_one_letter_code
_entity_poly.pdbx_strand_id
1 'polypeptide(L)' 'MFGGGTEKSQQFRDCFAAVTEKNGVDCLDVGSVLETSDIDGVHFEADGHHALGVAVAIRIKQLIH' A
#
# COMPACT_ATOMS: atom_id res chain seq x y z
N MET A 1 7.11 21.58 -3.57
CA MET A 1 6.01 20.98 -2.78
C MET A 1 6.34 19.50 -2.67
N PHE A 2 6.19 18.85 -1.51
CA PHE A 2 6.59 17.43 -1.25
C PHE A 2 8.09 17.09 -1.11
N GLY A 3 8.94 18.04 -0.69
CA GLY A 3 10.35 17.74 -0.41
C GLY A 3 10.51 16.61 0.62
N GLY A 4 11.28 15.57 0.27
CA GLY A 4 11.49 14.38 1.10
C GLY A 4 10.34 13.37 1.09
N GLY A 5 9.31 13.58 0.26
CA GLY A 5 8.11 12.72 0.21
C GLY A 5 8.43 11.30 -0.25
N THR A 6 9.19 11.16 -1.33
CA THR A 6 9.60 9.86 -1.88
C THR A 6 10.38 9.05 -0.86
N GLU A 7 11.43 9.64 -0.26
CA GLU A 7 12.30 8.95 0.70
C GLU A 7 11.55 8.54 1.97
N LYS A 8 10.58 9.35 2.41
CA LYS A 8 9.72 9.01 3.56
C LYS A 8 8.72 7.91 3.20
N SER A 9 8.13 7.95 2.00
CA SER A 9 7.14 6.96 1.58
C SER A 9 7.71 5.54 1.53
N GLN A 10 8.98 5.40 1.17
CA GLN A 10 9.70 4.12 1.15
C GLN A 10 9.81 3.48 2.54
N GLN A 11 9.70 4.27 3.62
CA GLN A 11 9.77 3.80 5.00
C GLN A 11 8.41 3.31 5.52
N PHE A 12 7.31 3.55 4.80
CA PHE A 12 5.96 3.23 5.28
C PHE A 12 5.76 1.74 5.53
N ARG A 13 6.36 0.86 4.72
CA ARG A 13 6.29 -0.60 4.93
C ARG A 13 6.73 -0.97 6.35
N ASP A 14 7.93 -0.52 6.74
CA ASP A 14 8.52 -0.87 8.04
C ASP A 14 7.78 -0.18 9.19
N CYS A 15 7.37 1.09 9.01
CA CYS A 15 6.59 1.81 10.01
C CYS A 15 5.22 1.15 10.26
N PHE A 16 4.52 0.74 9.20
CA PHE A 16 3.23 0.06 9.35
C PHE A 16 3.41 -1.31 9.98
N ALA A 17 4.44 -2.08 9.60
CA ALA A 17 4.73 -3.39 10.19
C ALA A 17 4.92 -3.30 11.72
N ALA A 18 5.69 -2.32 12.20
CA ALA A 18 5.89 -2.09 13.63
C ALA A 18 4.57 -1.75 14.36
N VAL A 19 3.69 -0.95 13.72
CA VAL A 19 2.38 -0.61 14.28
C VAL A 19 1.47 -1.84 14.32
N THR A 20 1.44 -2.65 13.26
CA THR A 20 0.54 -3.79 13.16
C THR A 20 0.96 -4.93 14.08
N GLU A 21 2.27 -5.16 14.24
CA GLU A 21 2.82 -6.09 15.23
C GLU A 21 2.40 -5.69 16.64
N LYS A 22 2.58 -4.41 17.01
CA LYS A 22 2.21 -3.89 18.33
C LYS A 22 0.72 -4.05 18.64
N ASN A 23 -0.14 -3.91 17.64
CA ASN A 23 -1.60 -3.91 17.83
C ASN A 23 -2.24 -5.28 17.52
N GLY A 24 -1.49 -6.26 17.03
CA GLY A 24 -2.02 -7.57 16.65
C GLY A 24 -3.06 -7.48 15.52
N VAL A 25 -2.88 -6.54 14.59
CA VAL A 25 -3.77 -6.34 13.44
C VAL A 25 -3.08 -6.69 12.13
N ASP A 26 -3.87 -6.91 11.09
CA ASP A 26 -3.34 -7.21 9.77
C ASP A 26 -2.85 -5.97 9.00
N CYS A 27 -1.93 -6.16 8.06
CA CYS A 27 -1.49 -5.12 7.12
C CYS A 27 -1.29 -5.71 5.72
N LEU A 28 -1.65 -4.93 4.69
CA LEU A 28 -1.37 -5.25 3.30
C LEU A 28 -0.42 -4.19 2.73
N ASP A 29 0.77 -4.61 2.30
CA ASP A 29 1.70 -3.75 1.58
C ASP A 29 1.34 -3.70 0.09
N VAL A 30 0.67 -2.62 -0.30
CA VAL A 30 0.18 -2.44 -1.68
C VAL A 30 1.27 -1.96 -2.65
N GLY A 31 2.41 -1.47 -2.15
CA GLY A 31 3.54 -1.10 -3.02
C GLY A 31 4.19 -2.30 -3.72
N SER A 32 3.83 -3.53 -3.32
CA SER A 32 4.22 -4.76 -4.00
C SER A 32 3.31 -5.16 -5.17
N VAL A 33 2.17 -4.48 -5.34
CA VAL A 33 1.16 -4.81 -6.36
C VAL A 33 0.86 -3.70 -7.36
N LEU A 34 1.23 -2.45 -7.05
CA LEU A 34 0.99 -1.29 -7.90
C LEU A 34 2.02 -0.18 -7.65
N GLU A 35 2.07 0.77 -8.58
CA GLU A 35 2.88 2.00 -8.51
C GLU A 35 2.00 3.24 -8.73
N THR A 36 2.52 4.42 -8.37
CA THR A 36 1.86 5.70 -8.65
C THR A 36 2.02 6.09 -10.11
N SER A 37 1.06 6.89 -10.61
CA SER A 37 1.02 7.38 -11.99
C SER A 37 2.18 8.32 -12.29
N ASP A 38 2.69 8.25 -13.52
CA ASP A 38 3.67 9.21 -14.06
C ASP A 38 3.10 10.63 -14.23
N ILE A 39 1.78 10.83 -14.14
CA ILE A 39 1.13 12.15 -14.28
C ILE A 39 1.56 13.08 -13.13
N ASP A 40 1.57 12.57 -11.89
CA ASP A 40 1.90 13.37 -10.72
C ASP A 40 2.73 12.66 -9.64
N GLY A 41 3.00 11.37 -9.80
CA GLY A 41 3.76 10.55 -8.86
C GLY A 41 3.04 10.25 -7.55
N VAL A 42 1.74 10.56 -7.43
CA VAL A 42 0.95 10.45 -6.18
C VAL A 42 -0.31 9.60 -6.37
N HIS A 43 -1.08 9.81 -7.43
CA HIS A 43 -2.33 9.08 -7.68
C HIS A 43 -2.09 7.78 -8.46
N PHE A 44 -3.13 6.97 -8.64
CA PHE A 44 -3.06 5.74 -9.42
C PHE A 44 -3.80 5.89 -10.75
N GLU A 45 -3.31 5.18 -11.76
CA GLU A 45 -4.06 4.95 -12.99
C GLU A 45 -5.20 3.93 -12.76
N ALA A 46 -6.06 3.76 -13.77
CA ALA A 46 -7.23 2.88 -13.68
C ALA A 46 -6.86 1.40 -13.41
N ASP A 47 -5.76 0.93 -13.99
CA ASP A 47 -5.22 -0.41 -13.77
C ASP A 47 -4.63 -0.58 -12.36
N GLY A 48 -3.95 0.44 -11.84
CA GLY A 48 -3.49 0.48 -10.44
C GLY A 48 -4.65 0.37 -9.45
N HIS A 49 -5.75 1.10 -9.68
CA HIS A 49 -6.97 0.95 -8.89
C HIS A 49 -7.58 -0.45 -8.98
N HIS A 50 -7.57 -1.07 -10.16
CA HIS A 50 -8.04 -2.44 -10.35
C HIS A 50 -7.18 -3.45 -9.58
N ALA A 51 -5.86 -3.37 -9.72
CA ALA A 51 -4.89 -4.23 -9.03
C ALA A 51 -5.02 -4.13 -7.51
N LEU A 52 -5.20 -2.89 -6.99
CA LEU A 52 -5.47 -2.66 -5.57
C LEU A 52 -6.73 -3.40 -5.09
N GLY A 53 -7.84 -3.28 -5.83
CA GLY A 53 -9.09 -3.92 -5.49
C GLY A 53 -8.97 -5.46 -5.43
N VAL A 54 -8.27 -6.05 -6.40
CA VAL A 54 -8.01 -7.50 -6.44
C VAL A 54 -7.15 -7.93 -5.24
N ALA A 55 -6.06 -7.22 -4.95
CA ALA A 55 -5.18 -7.53 -3.83
C ALA A 55 -5.91 -7.47 -2.48
N VAL A 56 -6.73 -6.43 -2.27
CA VAL A 56 -7.57 -6.28 -1.07
C VAL A 56 -8.59 -7.42 -0.96
N ALA A 57 -9.28 -7.77 -2.05
CA ALA A 57 -10.27 -8.84 -2.04
C ALA A 57 -9.63 -10.21 -1.71
N ILE A 58 -8.45 -10.50 -2.27
CA ILE A 58 -7.68 -11.71 -1.94
C ILE A 58 -7.29 -11.71 -0.47
N ARG A 59 -6.77 -10.60 0.05
CA ARG A 59 -6.32 -10.52 1.45
C ARG A 59 -7.48 -10.68 2.43
N ILE A 60 -8.61 -10.02 2.19
CA ILE A 60 -9.80 -10.15 3.03
C ILE A 60 -10.25 -11.61 3.06
N LYS A 61 -10.31 -12.30 1.90
CA LYS A 61 -10.65 -13.72 1.86
C LYS A 61 -9.71 -14.52 2.76
N GLN A 62 -8.40 -14.35 2.67
CA GLN A 62 -7.45 -15.07 3.54
C GLN A 62 -7.68 -14.86 5.04
N LEU A 63 -8.25 -13.73 5.46
CA LEU A 63 -8.49 -13.41 6.88
C LEU A 63 -9.83 -13.91 7.42
N ILE A 64 -10.84 -14.11 6.56
CA ILE A 64 -12.22 -14.46 6.97
C ILE A 64 -12.61 -15.91 6.65
N HIS A 65 -11.65 -16.74 6.23
CA HIS A 65 -11.81 -18.19 6.01
C HIS A 65 -11.23 -18.96 7.19
#